data_AF-A0A7X3GLB6-F1
#
_entry.id   AF-A0A7X3GLB6-F1
#
_cell.length_a   1.000
_cell.length_b   1.000
_cell.length_c   1.000
_cell.angle_alpha   90.00
_cell.angle_beta   90.00
_cell.angle_gamma   90.00
#
_symmetry.space_group_name_H-M   'P 1'
#
loop_
_entity.id
_entity.type
_entity.pdbx_description
1 polymer ?
#
loop_
_entity_poly.entity_id
_entity_poly.type
_entity_poly.pdbx_seq_one_letter_code
_entity_poly.pdbx_strand_id
1 'polypeptide(L)'
;MPSLLRTVNGTTALFATASLNSKTEGILSANFELVTNPRSGISDFILNITQNACNLATIKLKSLSPTRSRLTASFGKQVKGISSANIVLTHKNSHVSGRGFINKKKVVLSQTHRECKDGCGCKGCGSSNGGLKVKFLDGTRLKICIDKTLKAALKRLFAKLSRILKKLGCNSGKGGAAPDPACLARCIRISTICQAACGIFAIFCIPACLVAQAICIATC
;
A
#
# COMPACT_ATOMS: atom_id res chain seq x y z
N MET A 1 18.98 -7.96 -2.08
CA MET A 1 18.18 -9.21 -2.05
C MET A 1 17.47 -9.35 -3.39
N PRO A 2 17.60 -10.49 -4.09
CA PRO A 2 16.74 -10.79 -5.24
C PRO A 2 15.28 -10.85 -4.79
N SER A 3 14.36 -10.50 -5.68
CA SER A 3 12.94 -10.65 -5.41
C SER A 3 12.57 -12.13 -5.36
N LEU A 4 11.78 -12.52 -4.36
CA LEU A 4 11.39 -13.91 -4.12
C LEU A 4 9.86 -13.99 -4.01
N LEU A 5 9.26 -14.94 -4.72
CA LEU A 5 7.86 -15.35 -4.52
C LEU A 5 7.87 -16.81 -4.10
N ARG A 6 7.29 -17.12 -2.95
CA ARG A 6 7.26 -18.49 -2.41
C ARG A 6 5.89 -18.79 -1.81
N THR A 7 5.35 -19.97 -2.12
CA THR A 7 4.09 -20.45 -1.54
C THR A 7 4.36 -21.73 -0.74
N VAL A 8 3.94 -21.76 0.52
CA VAL A 8 4.04 -22.93 1.41
C VAL A 8 2.74 -23.06 2.19
N ASN A 9 2.10 -24.24 2.15
CA ASN A 9 0.85 -24.53 2.87
C ASN A 9 -0.27 -23.50 2.63
N GLY A 10 -0.39 -23.01 1.40
CA GLY A 10 -1.37 -21.98 1.02
C GLY A 10 -1.04 -20.57 1.51
N THR A 11 0.10 -20.36 2.17
CA THR A 11 0.63 -19.02 2.46
C THR A 11 1.61 -18.62 1.37
N THR A 12 1.33 -17.51 0.67
CA THR A 12 2.23 -16.91 -0.31
C THR A 12 2.99 -15.75 0.33
N ALA A 13 4.32 -15.79 0.26
CA ALA A 13 5.19 -14.69 0.64
C ALA A 13 5.89 -14.11 -0.60
N LEU A 14 5.81 -12.80 -0.78
CA LEU A 14 6.52 -12.04 -1.81
C LEU A 14 7.47 -11.05 -1.14
N PHE A 15 8.73 -11.09 -1.55
CA PHE A 15 9.76 -10.14 -1.18
C PHE A 15 10.26 -9.44 -2.45
N ALA A 16 10.31 -8.12 -2.44
CA ALA A 16 10.84 -7.34 -3.55
C ALA A 16 11.61 -6.13 -3.04
N THR A 17 12.84 -5.97 -3.53
CA THR A 17 13.67 -4.80 -3.22
C THR A 17 13.90 -3.99 -4.49
N ALA A 18 13.76 -2.67 -4.38
CA ALA A 18 14.23 -1.72 -5.39
C ALA A 18 15.19 -0.73 -4.74
N SER A 19 16.25 -0.36 -5.44
CA SER A 19 17.15 0.71 -5.01
C SER A 19 17.43 1.68 -6.15
N LEU A 20 17.71 2.93 -5.80
CA LEU A 20 18.05 4.00 -6.71
C LEU A 20 19.16 4.83 -6.07
N ASN A 21 20.27 5.00 -6.79
CA ASN A 21 21.31 5.95 -6.40
C ASN A 21 20.97 7.31 -7.03
N SER A 22 20.85 8.34 -6.20
CA SER A 22 20.59 9.72 -6.62
C SER A 22 21.79 10.58 -6.24
N LYS A 23 22.24 11.43 -7.16
CA LYS A 23 23.32 12.39 -6.88
C LYS A 23 22.99 13.34 -5.73
N THR A 24 21.71 13.67 -5.54
CA THR A 24 21.26 14.64 -4.53
C THR A 24 20.68 13.98 -3.27
N GLU A 25 20.01 12.84 -3.41
CA GLU A 25 19.33 12.16 -2.29
C GLU A 25 20.16 11.01 -1.70
N GLY A 26 21.29 10.67 -2.31
CA GLY A 26 22.06 9.46 -2.00
C GLY A 26 21.32 8.19 -2.40
N ILE A 27 21.52 7.12 -1.64
CA ILE A 27 20.93 5.81 -1.91
C ILE A 27 19.53 5.74 -1.30
N LEU A 28 18.52 5.65 -2.16
CA LEU A 28 17.16 5.31 -1.78
C LEU A 28 16.93 3.83 -2.01
N SER A 29 16.37 3.14 -1.01
CA SER A 29 15.97 1.74 -1.13
C SER A 29 14.55 1.55 -0.64
N ALA A 30 13.78 0.73 -1.33
CA ALA A 30 12.44 0.30 -0.96
C ALA A 30 12.44 -1.23 -0.85
N ASN A 31 12.16 -1.73 0.35
CA ASN A 31 11.99 -3.14 0.63
C ASN A 31 10.52 -3.41 0.86
N PHE A 32 9.97 -4.30 0.05
CA PHE A 32 8.58 -4.70 0.05
C PHE A 32 8.49 -6.16 0.46
N GLU A 33 7.64 -6.44 1.44
CA GLU A 33 7.28 -7.77 1.89
C GLU A 33 5.77 -7.87 1.90
N LEU A 34 5.26 -8.99 1.41
CA LEU A 34 3.86 -9.32 1.39
C LEU A 34 3.70 -10.77 1.82
N VAL A 35 2.81 -11.02 2.76
CA VAL A 35 2.42 -12.36 3.19
C VAL A 35 0.91 -12.47 3.09
N THR A 36 0.43 -13.40 2.30
CA THR A 36 -0.99 -13.68 2.14
C THR A 36 -1.29 -15.13 2.44
N ASN A 37 -2.37 -15.38 3.18
CA ASN A 37 -2.97 -16.70 3.26
C ASN A 37 -4.49 -16.58 3.05
N PRO A 38 -4.96 -17.03 1.87
CA PRO A 38 -6.36 -17.13 1.49
C PRO A 38 -7.31 -17.69 2.55
N ARG A 39 -6.93 -18.80 3.18
CA ARG A 39 -7.80 -19.60 4.05
C ARG A 39 -7.94 -18.98 5.43
N SER A 40 -6.86 -18.41 5.95
CA SER A 40 -6.85 -17.72 7.25
C SER A 40 -7.19 -16.23 7.15
N GLY A 41 -7.46 -15.71 5.94
CA GLY A 41 -7.79 -14.30 5.71
C GLY A 41 -6.63 -13.34 6.01
N ILE A 42 -5.39 -13.86 6.01
CA ILE A 42 -4.19 -13.08 6.27
C ILE A 42 -3.78 -12.36 4.98
N SER A 43 -3.56 -11.06 5.11
CA SER A 43 -2.98 -10.21 4.08
C SER A 43 -2.19 -9.12 4.79
N ASP A 44 -0.91 -9.38 4.96
CA ASP A 44 0.02 -8.53 5.68
C ASP A 44 1.05 -8.01 4.68
N PHE A 45 1.35 -6.71 4.74
CA PHE A 45 2.45 -6.16 3.96
C PHE A 45 3.27 -5.20 4.79
N ILE A 46 4.54 -5.10 4.41
CA ILE A 46 5.50 -4.15 4.93
C ILE A 46 6.19 -3.50 3.74
N LEU A 47 6.14 -2.18 3.67
CA LEU A 47 7.02 -1.40 2.82
C LEU A 47 7.92 -0.57 3.71
N ASN A 48 9.22 -0.79 3.62
CA ASN A 48 10.24 0.02 4.27
C ASN A 48 11.04 0.79 3.22
N ILE A 49 11.12 2.10 3.37
CA ILE A 49 11.89 3.00 2.50
C ILE A 49 12.99 3.62 3.33
N THR A 50 14.21 3.50 2.86
CA THR A 50 15.40 4.07 3.50
C THR A 50 16.09 5.06 2.58
N GLN A 51 16.64 6.12 3.15
CA GLN A 51 17.55 7.06 2.49
C GLN A 51 18.89 7.01 3.23
N ASN A 52 19.97 6.60 2.56
CA ASN A 52 21.30 6.43 3.16
C ASN A 52 21.25 5.62 4.47
N ALA A 53 20.61 4.45 4.42
CA ALA A 53 20.34 3.56 5.56
C ALA A 53 19.44 4.11 6.69
N CYS A 54 19.04 5.39 6.64
CA CYS A 54 18.08 5.95 7.58
C CYS A 54 16.63 5.67 7.13
N ASN A 55 15.75 5.32 8.06
CA ASN A 55 14.32 5.14 7.76
C ASN A 55 13.71 6.46 7.25
N LEU A 56 13.22 6.45 6.02
CA LEU A 56 12.47 7.54 5.41
C LEU A 56 10.97 7.35 5.68
N ALA A 57 10.46 6.15 5.40
CA ALA A 57 9.07 5.79 5.66
C ALA A 57 8.93 4.28 5.78
N THR A 58 8.25 3.83 6.82
CA THR A 58 7.78 2.46 6.94
C THR A 58 6.26 2.48 6.97
N ILE A 59 5.63 1.68 6.11
CA ILE A 59 4.19 1.50 6.06
C ILE A 59 3.92 0.01 6.20
N LYS A 60 3.08 -0.34 7.16
CA LYS A 60 2.68 -1.71 7.46
C LYS A 60 1.17 -1.79 7.44
N LEU A 61 0.64 -2.84 6.82
CA LEU A 61 -0.74 -3.23 7.02
C LEU A 61 -0.74 -4.64 7.57
N LYS A 62 -1.44 -4.84 8.68
CA LYS A 62 -1.61 -6.14 9.31
C LYS A 62 -3.08 -6.50 9.35
N SER A 63 -3.44 -7.66 8.86
CA SER A 63 -4.76 -8.23 8.99
C SER A 63 -5.01 -8.57 10.47
N LEU A 64 -6.10 -8.05 11.02
CA LEU A 64 -6.55 -8.38 12.38
C LEU A 64 -7.67 -9.42 12.36
N SER A 65 -8.48 -9.41 11.29
CA SER A 65 -9.56 -10.34 11.02
C SER A 65 -9.94 -10.24 9.53
N PRO A 66 -10.81 -11.12 9.01
CA PRO A 66 -11.27 -11.04 7.63
C PRO A 66 -11.91 -9.71 7.24
N THR A 67 -12.36 -8.88 8.19
CA THR A 67 -12.99 -7.57 7.93
C THR A 67 -12.26 -6.40 8.55
N ARG A 68 -11.15 -6.62 9.27
CA ARG A 68 -10.38 -5.55 9.92
C ARG A 68 -8.90 -5.66 9.66
N SER A 69 -8.28 -4.51 9.42
CA SER A 69 -6.84 -4.39 9.22
C SER A 69 -6.30 -3.21 10.01
N ARG A 70 -5.04 -3.26 10.40
CA ARG A 70 -4.33 -2.16 11.05
C ARG A 70 -3.28 -1.61 10.11
N LEU A 71 -3.43 -0.33 9.76
CA LEU A 71 -2.43 0.46 9.06
C LEU A 71 -1.53 1.14 10.10
N THR A 72 -0.25 0.83 10.08
CA THR A 72 0.77 1.52 10.87
C THR A 72 1.77 2.16 9.94
N ALA A 73 2.06 3.44 10.13
CA ALA A 73 3.08 4.14 9.37
C ALA A 73 4.01 4.90 10.31
N SER A 74 5.29 4.98 9.96
CA SER A 74 6.29 5.78 10.68
C SER A 74 7.19 6.46 9.67
N PHE A 75 7.47 7.73 9.89
CA PHE A 75 8.19 8.57 8.93
C PHE A 75 9.45 9.15 9.57
N GLY A 76 10.52 9.22 8.78
CA GLY A 76 11.78 9.85 9.15
C GLY A 76 11.68 11.37 9.16
N LYS A 77 12.72 12.04 9.68
CA LYS A 77 12.78 13.50 9.83
C LYS A 77 12.64 14.27 8.51
N GLN A 78 12.94 13.62 7.38
CA GLN A 78 12.84 14.19 6.04
C GLN A 78 11.38 14.42 5.60
N VAL A 79 10.42 13.74 6.23
CA VAL A 79 8.99 13.90 5.97
C VAL A 79 8.42 14.83 7.05
N LYS A 80 8.07 16.05 6.67
CA LYS A 80 7.56 17.05 7.61
C LYS A 80 6.04 16.97 7.74
N GLY A 81 5.54 17.27 8.93
CA GLY A 81 4.10 17.30 9.24
C GLY A 81 3.49 15.95 9.59
N ILE A 82 4.25 14.85 9.48
CA ILE A 82 3.84 13.53 9.97
C ILE A 82 5.04 12.75 10.50
N SER A 83 4.88 12.14 11.67
CA SER A 83 5.85 11.22 12.27
C SER A 83 5.33 9.80 12.35
N SER A 84 4.02 9.64 12.56
CA SER A 84 3.41 8.32 12.73
C SER A 84 1.91 8.32 12.43
N ALA A 85 1.43 7.14 12.04
CA ALA A 85 0.01 6.83 11.96
C ALA A 85 -0.24 5.42 12.50
N ASN A 86 -1.34 5.24 13.21
CA ASN A 86 -1.83 3.93 13.64
C ASN A 86 -3.36 3.94 13.56
N ILE A 87 -3.90 3.25 12.56
CA ILE A 87 -5.29 3.33 12.16
C ILE A 87 -5.83 1.92 12.01
N VAL A 88 -6.94 1.64 12.69
CA VAL A 88 -7.71 0.42 12.47
C VAL A 88 -8.76 0.70 11.41
N LEU A 89 -8.67 0.00 10.30
CA LEU A 89 -9.62 0.01 9.20
C LEU A 89 -10.61 -1.14 9.40
N THR A 90 -11.90 -0.85 9.24
CA THR A 90 -12.98 -1.83 9.20
C THR A 90 -13.62 -1.79 7.82
N HIS A 91 -13.68 -2.97 7.20
CA HIS A 91 -14.27 -3.21 5.90
C HIS A 91 -15.62 -3.87 6.11
N LYS A 92 -16.69 -3.22 5.65
CA LYS A 92 -18.03 -3.80 5.65
C LYS A 92 -18.64 -3.55 4.28
N ASN A 93 -18.83 -4.61 3.49
CA ASN A 93 -19.26 -4.53 2.10
C ASN A 93 -18.36 -3.57 1.31
N SER A 94 -18.96 -2.61 0.59
CA SER A 94 -18.30 -1.52 -0.14
C SER A 94 -17.98 -0.30 0.73
N HIS A 95 -18.03 -0.41 2.06
CA HIS A 95 -17.72 0.69 2.98
C HIS A 95 -16.41 0.44 3.73
N VAL A 96 -15.54 1.46 3.75
CA VAL A 96 -14.37 1.50 4.62
C VAL A 96 -14.55 2.59 5.65
N SER A 97 -14.56 2.18 6.92
CA SER A 97 -14.43 3.09 8.04
C SER A 97 -13.08 2.87 8.71
N GLY A 98 -12.60 3.88 9.42
CA GLY A 98 -11.38 3.75 10.18
C GLY A 98 -11.36 4.68 11.38
N ARG A 99 -10.63 4.25 12.41
CA ARG A 99 -10.38 5.05 13.60
C ARG A 99 -8.96 4.82 14.07
N GLY A 100 -8.33 5.85 14.61
CA GLY A 100 -6.99 5.73 15.16
C GLY A 100 -6.34 7.06 15.38
N PHE A 101 -5.03 7.11 15.14
CA PHE A 101 -4.20 8.27 15.44
C PHE A 101 -3.25 8.60 14.29
N ILE A 102 -3.07 9.89 14.03
CA ILE A 102 -1.98 10.45 13.22
C ILE A 102 -1.27 11.48 14.09
N ASN A 103 0.06 11.36 14.25
CA ASN A 103 0.85 12.20 15.17
C ASN A 103 0.24 12.27 16.59
N LYS A 104 -0.22 11.13 17.12
CA LYS A 104 -0.94 11.02 18.41
C LYS A 104 -2.29 11.76 18.48
N LYS A 105 -2.75 12.41 17.40
CA LYS A 105 -4.07 13.04 17.32
C LYS A 105 -5.11 12.05 16.81
N LYS A 106 -6.28 12.01 17.46
CA LYS A 106 -7.38 11.12 17.08
C LYS A 106 -7.93 11.50 15.71
N VAL A 107 -8.10 10.50 14.86
CA VAL A 107 -8.69 10.64 13.53
C VAL A 107 -9.80 9.63 13.31
N VAL A 108 -10.81 10.06 12.59
CA VAL A 108 -11.88 9.20 12.08
C VAL A 108 -11.90 9.31 10.56
N LEU A 109 -12.13 8.16 9.95
CA LEU A 109 -12.13 7.93 8.51
C LEU A 109 -13.47 7.32 8.13
N SER A 110 -14.09 7.88 7.12
CA SER A 110 -15.33 7.35 6.56
C SER A 110 -15.35 7.56 5.06
N GLN A 111 -15.60 6.49 4.32
CA GLN A 111 -15.88 6.56 2.90
C GLN A 111 -16.96 5.55 2.50
N THR A 112 -17.98 6.07 1.85
CA THR A 112 -18.95 5.33 1.04
C THR A 112 -18.38 5.21 -0.38
N HIS A 113 -18.12 3.99 -0.86
CA HIS A 113 -17.91 3.79 -2.29
C HIS A 113 -19.27 3.91 -3.00
N ARG A 114 -19.51 5.04 -3.67
CA ARG A 114 -20.35 5.01 -4.88
C ARG A 114 -19.39 4.74 -6.04
N GLU A 115 -19.59 3.60 -6.71
CA GLU A 115 -18.98 3.24 -8.00
C GLU A 115 -17.51 2.77 -7.98
N CYS A 116 -17.27 1.53 -7.52
CA CYS A 116 -16.29 0.68 -8.19
C CYS A 116 -17.07 -0.21 -9.16
N LYS A 117 -17.12 0.13 -10.46
CA LYS A 117 -17.61 -0.80 -11.48
C LYS A 117 -16.64 -1.98 -11.58
N ASP A 118 -17.21 -3.18 -11.69
CA ASP A 118 -16.51 -4.43 -11.95
C ASP A 118 -15.56 -4.29 -13.16
N GLY A 119 -14.33 -4.80 -13.01
CA GLY A 119 -13.30 -4.74 -14.04
C GLY A 119 -11.98 -4.19 -13.52
N CYS A 120 -11.13 -5.06 -12.98
CA CYS A 120 -9.81 -4.74 -12.46
C CYS A 120 -8.84 -4.37 -13.58
N GLY A 121 -8.94 -3.15 -14.11
CA GLY A 121 -7.91 -2.53 -14.95
C GLY A 121 -7.01 -1.65 -14.10
N CYS A 122 -5.90 -2.17 -13.57
CA CYS A 122 -4.84 -1.37 -12.93
C CYS A 122 -4.07 -0.49 -13.96
N LYS A 123 -4.77 0.14 -14.92
CA LYS A 123 -4.23 1.17 -15.80
C LYS A 123 -4.57 2.53 -15.21
N GLY A 124 -3.60 3.09 -14.48
CA GLY A 124 -3.62 4.49 -14.06
C GLY A 124 -4.47 4.74 -12.83
N CYS A 125 -3.81 4.79 -11.65
CA CYS A 125 -4.35 5.43 -10.46
C CYS A 125 -4.36 6.96 -10.64
N GLY A 126 -5.13 7.40 -11.63
CA GLY A 126 -5.29 8.77 -12.09
C GLY A 126 -6.75 9.00 -12.48
N SER A 127 -7.69 8.69 -11.58
CA SER A 127 -8.99 9.35 -11.58
C SER A 127 -9.54 9.29 -10.16
N SER A 128 -9.40 10.42 -9.48
CA SER A 128 -9.81 10.71 -8.12
C SER A 128 -11.31 10.99 -8.08
N ASN A 129 -12.15 10.02 -7.70
CA ASN A 129 -13.55 10.32 -7.34
C ASN A 129 -14.04 9.62 -6.06
N GLY A 130 -13.14 9.00 -5.30
CA GLY A 130 -13.46 8.44 -3.98
C GLY A 130 -12.28 8.61 -3.03
N GLY A 131 -12.03 9.82 -2.55
CA GLY A 131 -11.00 10.07 -1.55
C GLY A 131 -11.54 9.78 -0.15
N LEU A 132 -10.82 8.93 0.61
CA LEU A 132 -11.13 8.69 2.01
C LEU A 132 -10.90 9.99 2.80
N LYS A 133 -11.99 10.62 3.25
CA LYS A 133 -11.92 11.90 3.98
C LYS A 133 -11.39 11.64 5.39
N VAL A 134 -10.22 12.17 5.70
CA VAL A 134 -9.67 12.20 7.07
C VAL A 134 -10.28 13.38 7.79
N LYS A 135 -11.04 13.11 8.86
CA LYS A 135 -11.45 14.15 9.80
C LYS A 135 -10.64 13.99 11.08
N PHE A 136 -9.80 14.98 11.37
CA PHE A 136 -9.26 15.10 12.71
C PHE A 136 -10.39 15.56 13.62
N LEU A 137 -10.52 14.92 14.77
CA LEU A 137 -11.56 15.28 15.73
C LEU A 137 -11.32 16.66 16.36
N ASP A 138 -10.10 17.17 16.29
CA ASP A 138 -9.72 18.52 16.72
C ASP A 138 -9.86 19.57 15.59
N GLY A 139 -10.44 19.21 14.43
CA GLY A 139 -10.65 20.10 13.29
C GLY A 139 -9.38 20.43 12.49
N THR A 140 -8.21 19.95 12.90
CA THR A 140 -6.95 20.23 12.21
C THR A 140 -6.83 19.51 10.86
N ARG A 141 -6.00 20.05 9.97
CA ARG A 141 -5.72 19.43 8.66
C ARG A 141 -4.30 18.87 8.64
N LEU A 142 -4.15 17.66 8.08
CA LEU A 142 -2.83 17.08 7.87
C LEU A 142 -2.16 17.73 6.66
N LYS A 143 -1.01 18.36 6.88
CA LYS A 143 -0.15 18.86 5.80
C LYS A 143 1.17 18.09 5.83
N ILE A 144 1.36 17.21 4.85
CA ILE A 144 2.61 16.46 4.69
C ILE A 144 3.46 17.18 3.65
N CYS A 145 4.69 17.51 4.04
CA CYS A 145 5.66 18.15 3.16
C CYS A 145 6.88 17.25 2.99
N ILE A 146 7.32 17.10 1.74
CA ILE A 146 8.55 16.42 1.35
C ILE A 146 9.23 17.32 0.34
N ASP A 147 10.56 17.35 0.36
CA ASP A 147 11.33 18.07 -0.64
C ASP A 147 10.96 17.62 -2.07
N LYS A 148 10.97 18.56 -3.03
CA LYS A 148 10.64 18.29 -4.44
C LYS A 148 11.60 17.26 -5.06
N THR A 149 12.90 17.34 -4.76
CA THR A 149 13.91 16.41 -5.30
C THR A 149 13.68 15.00 -4.74
N LEU A 150 13.47 14.90 -3.42
CA LEU A 150 13.14 13.64 -2.75
C LEU A 150 11.83 13.06 -3.29
N LYS A 151 10.79 13.88 -3.50
CA LYS A 151 9.52 13.44 -4.10
C LYS A 151 9.72 12.88 -5.51
N ALA A 152 10.56 13.50 -6.34
CA ALA A 152 10.87 13.01 -7.68
C ALA A 152 11.66 11.70 -7.63
N ALA A 153 12.62 11.58 -6.72
CA ALA A 153 13.41 10.37 -6.53
C ALA A 153 12.55 9.19 -6.02
N LEU A 154 11.63 9.44 -5.08
CA LEU A 154 10.63 8.47 -4.62
C LEU A 154 9.74 7.97 -5.76
N LYS A 155 9.25 8.86 -6.65
CA LYS A 155 8.48 8.46 -7.82
C LYS A 155 9.26 7.48 -8.71
N ARG A 156 10.54 7.76 -8.98
CA ARG A 156 11.41 6.87 -9.77
C ARG A 156 11.64 5.53 -9.07
N LEU A 157 11.89 5.55 -7.76
CA LEU A 157 12.05 4.35 -6.94
C LEU A 157 10.82 3.44 -7.01
N PHE A 158 9.62 4.01 -6.83
CA PHE A 158 8.39 3.23 -6.89
C PHE A 158 8.05 2.74 -8.30
N ALA A 159 8.37 3.52 -9.35
CA ALA A 159 8.25 3.04 -10.72
C ALA A 159 9.16 1.82 -10.97
N LYS A 160 10.39 1.84 -10.44
CA LYS A 160 11.30 0.69 -10.50
C LYS A 160 10.75 -0.51 -9.75
N LEU A 161 10.24 -0.32 -8.53
CA LEU A 161 9.61 -1.39 -7.74
C LEU A 161 8.38 -1.98 -8.46
N SER A 162 7.51 -1.15 -9.04
CA SER A 162 6.37 -1.62 -9.83
C SER A 162 6.80 -2.50 -11.00
N ARG A 163 7.87 -2.13 -11.71
CA ARG A 163 8.41 -2.97 -12.81
C ARG A 163 8.92 -4.31 -12.31
N ILE A 164 9.58 -4.35 -11.15
CA ILE A 164 10.03 -5.60 -10.52
C ILE A 164 8.82 -6.48 -10.21
N LEU A 165 7.78 -5.92 -9.58
CA LEU A 165 6.55 -6.65 -9.29
C LEU A 165 5.88 -7.15 -10.58
N LYS A 166 5.76 -6.32 -11.63
CA LYS A 166 5.20 -6.74 -12.93
C LYS A 166 5.96 -7.93 -13.53
N LYS A 167 7.29 -7.91 -13.49
CA LYS A 167 8.12 -9.00 -14.01
C LYS A 167 7.86 -10.32 -13.27
N LEU A 168 7.62 -10.27 -11.96
CA LEU A 168 7.25 -11.46 -11.19
C LEU A 168 5.92 -12.05 -11.68
N GLY A 169 4.93 -11.21 -12.01
CA GLY A 169 3.61 -11.66 -12.51
C GLY A 169 3.57 -12.08 -13.98
N CYS A 170 4.43 -11.53 -14.86
CA CYS A 170 4.47 -11.96 -16.26
C CYS A 170 5.04 -13.38 -16.44
N ASN A 171 5.85 -13.85 -15.49
CA ASN A 171 6.41 -15.20 -15.53
C ASN A 171 5.44 -16.28 -14.99
N SER A 172 4.33 -15.90 -14.34
CA SER A 172 3.29 -16.84 -13.89
C SER A 172 2.15 -17.02 -14.90
N GLY A 173 2.12 -16.24 -15.99
CA GLY A 173 0.97 -16.13 -16.90
C GLY A 173 1.09 -16.86 -18.24
N LYS A 174 1.77 -18.01 -18.33
CA LYS A 174 1.65 -18.90 -19.49
C LYS A 174 0.70 -20.06 -19.17
N GLY A 175 -0.60 -19.76 -19.22
CA GLY A 175 -1.69 -20.74 -19.28
C GLY A 175 -2.68 -20.68 -18.10
N GLY A 176 -3.98 -20.64 -18.41
CA GLY A 176 -5.01 -21.18 -17.52
C GLY A 176 -6.07 -20.21 -16.98
N ALA A 177 -7.33 -20.59 -17.24
CA ALA A 177 -8.58 -20.37 -16.48
C ALA A 177 -9.02 -18.94 -16.07
N ALA A 178 -10.34 -18.79 -15.94
CA ALA A 178 -10.96 -17.59 -15.37
C ALA A 178 -10.42 -17.33 -13.95
N PRO A 179 -10.15 -16.08 -13.58
CA PRO A 179 -9.55 -15.74 -12.29
C PRO A 179 -10.46 -16.21 -11.14
N ASP A 180 -9.87 -16.87 -10.15
CA ASP A 180 -10.56 -17.33 -8.93
C ASP A 180 -11.40 -16.17 -8.35
N PRO A 181 -12.73 -16.32 -8.17
CA PRO A 181 -13.59 -15.31 -7.56
C PRO A 181 -13.07 -14.83 -6.19
N ALA A 182 -12.42 -15.72 -5.42
CA ALA A 182 -11.80 -15.35 -4.15
C ALA A 182 -10.54 -14.50 -4.36
N CYS A 183 -9.81 -14.67 -5.46
CA CYS A 183 -8.72 -13.76 -5.81
C CYS A 183 -9.23 -12.38 -6.23
N LEU A 184 -10.27 -12.34 -7.07
CA LEU A 184 -10.88 -11.08 -7.51
C LEU A 184 -11.35 -10.24 -6.31
N ALA A 185 -12.05 -10.87 -5.36
CA ALA A 185 -12.50 -10.20 -4.14
C ALA A 185 -11.34 -9.66 -3.28
N ARG A 186 -10.20 -10.37 -3.22
CA ARG A 186 -8.99 -9.89 -2.52
C ARG A 186 -8.41 -8.67 -3.23
N CYS A 187 -8.17 -8.77 -4.53
CA CYS A 187 -7.69 -7.66 -5.36
C CYS A 187 -8.53 -6.40 -5.19
N ILE A 188 -9.86 -6.55 -5.21
CA ILE A 188 -10.81 -5.45 -4.98
C ILE A 188 -10.61 -4.85 -3.57
N ARG A 189 -10.57 -5.69 -2.52
CA ARG A 189 -10.38 -5.22 -1.13
C ARG A 189 -9.09 -4.40 -0.97
N ILE A 190 -8.03 -4.76 -1.67
CA ILE A 190 -6.74 -4.07 -1.55
C ILE A 190 -6.67 -2.86 -2.46
N SER A 191 -7.32 -2.88 -3.61
CA SER A 191 -7.56 -1.67 -4.42
C SER A 191 -8.24 -0.60 -3.56
N THR A 192 -9.26 -0.99 -2.80
CA THR A 192 -9.92 -0.15 -1.80
C THR A 192 -8.96 0.34 -0.71
N ILE A 193 -8.03 -0.50 -0.23
CA ILE A 193 -6.97 -0.07 0.71
C ILE A 193 -5.98 0.90 0.05
N CYS A 194 -5.65 0.71 -1.24
CA CYS A 194 -4.85 1.69 -1.96
C CYS A 194 -5.56 3.03 -1.98
N GLN A 195 -6.81 3.06 -2.44
CA GLN A 195 -7.62 4.28 -2.48
C GLN A 195 -7.70 4.95 -1.09
N ALA A 196 -7.84 4.14 -0.03
CA ALA A 196 -7.77 4.60 1.35
C ALA A 196 -6.47 5.31 1.68
N ALA A 197 -5.34 4.65 1.47
CA ALA A 197 -4.03 5.22 1.73
C ALA A 197 -3.75 6.45 0.84
N CYS A 198 -4.25 6.48 -0.39
CA CYS A 198 -4.15 7.62 -1.30
C CYS A 198 -4.96 8.83 -0.82
N GLY A 199 -6.10 8.61 -0.15
CA GLY A 199 -6.89 9.67 0.48
C GLY A 199 -6.19 10.33 1.67
N ILE A 200 -5.39 9.56 2.43
CA ILE A 200 -4.68 10.05 3.63
C ILE A 200 -3.27 10.56 3.29
N PHE A 201 -2.56 9.82 2.44
CA PHE A 201 -1.14 9.99 2.14
C PHE A 201 -0.90 10.06 0.63
N ALA A 202 -1.50 11.04 -0.05
CA ALA A 202 -1.43 11.14 -1.52
C ALA A 202 -0.01 11.02 -2.11
N ILE A 203 1.02 11.53 -1.43
CA ILE A 203 2.42 11.43 -1.88
C ILE A 203 2.98 10.00 -1.73
N PHE A 204 2.47 9.24 -0.77
CA PHE A 204 2.82 7.83 -0.49
C PHE A 204 1.73 6.85 -0.93
N CYS A 205 0.80 7.28 -1.78
CA CYS A 205 -0.26 6.47 -2.37
C CYS A 205 0.30 5.28 -3.16
N ILE A 206 1.42 5.50 -3.85
CA ILE A 206 2.06 4.51 -4.73
C ILE A 206 2.40 3.22 -3.96
N PRO A 207 3.02 3.26 -2.77
CA PRO A 207 3.12 2.14 -1.83
C PRO A 207 1.88 1.25 -1.73
N ALA A 208 0.71 1.81 -1.44
CA ALA A 208 -0.48 1.01 -1.21
C ALA A 208 -1.03 0.41 -2.51
N CYS A 209 -0.77 1.05 -3.65
CA CYS A 209 -1.12 0.49 -4.95
C CYS A 209 -0.15 -0.60 -5.41
N LEU A 210 1.11 -0.53 -5.00
CA LEU A 210 2.06 -1.62 -5.17
C LEU A 210 1.63 -2.85 -4.37
N VAL A 211 1.01 -2.66 -3.20
CA VAL A 211 0.41 -3.75 -2.41
C VAL A 211 -0.74 -4.40 -3.17
N ALA A 212 -1.66 -3.60 -3.73
CA ALA A 212 -2.76 -4.11 -4.55
C ALA A 212 -2.23 -4.96 -5.70
N GLN A 213 -1.23 -4.44 -6.41
CA GLN A 213 -0.59 -5.14 -7.51
C GLN A 213 0.09 -6.44 -7.06
N ALA A 214 0.87 -6.39 -5.97
CA ALA A 214 1.61 -7.55 -5.47
C ALA A 214 0.69 -8.66 -4.98
N ILE A 215 -0.44 -8.34 -4.35
CA ILE A 215 -1.40 -9.35 -3.92
C ILE A 215 -2.10 -9.98 -5.12
N CYS A 216 -2.51 -9.18 -6.11
CA CYS A 216 -3.04 -9.76 -7.34
C CYS A 216 -2.04 -10.70 -8.01
N ILE A 217 -0.75 -10.37 -8.01
CA ILE A 217 0.29 -11.29 -8.51
C ILE A 217 0.42 -12.55 -7.64
N ALA A 218 0.35 -12.41 -6.31
CA ALA A 218 0.60 -13.49 -5.37
C ALA A 218 -0.57 -14.47 -5.22
N THR A 219 -1.79 -14.10 -5.63
CA THR A 219 -2.99 -14.89 -5.33
C THR A 219 -3.90 -15.25 -6.52
N CYS A 220 -3.66 -14.78 -7.76
CA CYS A 220 -4.55 -14.99 -8.92
C CYS A 220 -4.02 -15.95 -10.00
#